data_AF-A0A132HYW0-F1
#
_entry.id   AF-A0A132HYW0-F1
#
_cell.length_a   1.000
_cell.length_b   1.000
_cell.length_c   1.000
_cell.angle_alpha   90.00
_cell.angle_beta   90.00
_cell.angle_gamma   90.00
#
_symmetry.space_group_name_H-M   'P 1'
#
loop_
_entity.id
_entity.type
_entity.pdbx_description
1 polymer ?
#
loop_
_entity_poly.entity_id
_entity_poly.type
_entity_poly.pdbx_seq_one_letter_code
_entity_poly.pdbx_strand_id
1 'polypeptide(L)' 'MYRIELTPKAEEELRALGRSGDKTSVKKVYRLFEELRVHPYEGTGKPEPLVGDYAGYWSRRINQKDRLIYRVKAIVS' A
#
# COMPACT_ATOMS: atom_id res chain seq x y z
N MET A 1 16.52 1.56 -2.11
CA MET A 1 15.37 2.44 -1.84
C MET A 1 14.35 2.23 -2.96
N TYR A 2 13.09 1.98 -2.62
CA TYR A 2 12.03 1.72 -3.59
C TYR A 2 11.31 3.02 -3.95
N ARG A 3 10.80 3.09 -5.18
CA ARG A 3 9.90 4.17 -5.64
C ARG A 3 8.46 3.70 -5.51
N ILE A 4 7.59 4.58 -5.02
CA ILE A 4 6.15 4.35 -5.03
C ILE A 4 5.60 4.82 -6.36
N GLU A 5 4.93 3.92 -7.07
CA GLU A 5 4.16 4.19 -8.27
C GLU A 5 2.71 3.84 -8.00
N LEU A 6 1.81 4.81 -8.15
CA LEU A 6 0.38 4.60 -7.96
C LEU A 6 -0.26 4.21 -9.28
N THR A 7 -1.19 3.25 -9.24
CA THR A 7 -2.08 3.01 -10.37
C THR A 7 -3.16 4.09 -10.41
N PRO A 8 -3.80 4.34 -11.57
CA PRO A 8 -4.90 5.31 -11.66
C PRO A 8 -6.01 5.04 -10.63
N LYS A 9 -6.33 3.75 -10.40
CA LYS A 9 -7.28 3.33 -9.37
C LYS A 9 -6.82 3.71 -7.96
N ALA A 10 -5.55 3.46 -7.62
CA ALA A 10 -5.01 3.81 -6.31
C ALA A 10 -4.97 5.34 -6.09
N GLU A 11 -4.72 6.14 -7.13
CA GLU A 11 -4.79 7.60 -7.06
C GLU A 11 -6.22 8.09 -6.78
N GLU A 12 -7.21 7.50 -7.44
CA GLU A 12 -8.61 7.80 -7.22
C GLU A 12 -9.04 7.45 -5.80
N GLU A 13 -8.70 6.23 -5.32
CA GLU A 13 -9.00 5.76 -3.97
C GLU A 13 -8.32 6.64 -2.90
N LEU A 14 -7.07 7.05 -3.11
CA LEU A 14 -6.36 7.95 -2.20
C LEU A 14 -7.03 9.34 -2.15
N ARG A 15 -7.50 9.86 -3.29
CA ARG A 15 -8.23 11.13 -3.36
C ARG A 15 -9.58 11.04 -2.66
N ALA A 16 -10.32 9.96 -2.86
CA ALA A 16 -11.59 9.72 -2.19
C ALA A 16 -11.40 9.60 -0.67
N LEU A 17 -10.37 8.85 -0.23
CA LEU A 17 -10.00 8.74 1.18
C LEU A 17 -9.67 10.12 1.78
N GLY A 18 -8.92 10.95 1.06
CA GLY A 18 -8.62 12.33 1.48
C GLY A 18 -9.85 13.22 1.68
N ARG A 19 -10.93 12.97 0.92
CA ARG A 19 -12.21 13.69 1.03
C ARG A 19 -13.18 13.10 2.06
N SER A 20 -12.97 11.87 2.49
CA SER A 20 -13.87 11.15 3.42
C SER A 20 -13.90 11.71 4.85
N GLY A 21 -12.88 12.49 5.24
CA GLY A 21 -12.70 12.94 6.62
C GLY A 21 -12.02 11.93 7.55
N ASP A 22 -11.74 10.70 7.10
CA ASP A 22 -11.00 9.69 7.87
C ASP A 22 -9.50 10.02 7.94
N LYS A 23 -9.16 10.97 8.81
CA LYS A 23 -7.78 11.41 9.03
C LYS A 23 -6.86 10.29 9.54
N THR A 24 -7.41 9.27 10.20
CA THR A 24 -6.63 8.17 10.76
C THR A 24 -6.14 7.26 9.65
N SER A 25 -7.04 6.82 8.76
CA SER A 25 -6.68 5.99 7.61
C SER A 25 -5.75 6.75 6.65
N VAL A 26 -5.99 8.05 6.41
CA VAL A 26 -5.09 8.89 5.61
C VAL A 26 -3.67 8.88 6.17
N LYS A 27 -3.49 9.19 7.46
CA LYS A 27 -2.17 9.17 8.12
C LYS A 27 -1.52 7.78 8.04
N LYS A 28 -2.31 6.72 8.20
CA LYS A 28 -1.81 5.35 8.14
C LYS A 28 -1.28 5.00 6.74
N VAL A 29 -1.99 5.38 5.68
CA VAL A 29 -1.53 5.15 4.29
C VAL A 29 -0.21 5.85 4.02
N TYR A 30 -0.07 7.14 4.36
CA TYR A 30 1.19 7.85 4.15
C TYR A 30 2.35 7.25 4.95
N ARG A 31 2.11 6.81 6.19
CA ARG A 31 3.13 6.09 6.96
C ARG A 31 3.54 4.77 6.28
N LEU A 32 2.57 4.02 5.76
CA LEU A 32 2.87 2.80 5.01
C LEU A 32 3.68 3.09 3.75
N PHE A 33 3.42 4.19 3.03
CA PHE A 33 4.23 4.60 1.88
C PHE A 33 5.69 4.88 2.24
N GLU A 34 5.95 5.55 3.37
CA GLU A 34 7.32 5.76 3.84
C GLU A 34 8.00 4.42 4.22
N GLU A 35 7.29 3.53 4.91
CA GLU A 35 7.81 2.20 5.24
C GLU A 35 8.11 1.38 3.97
N LEU A 36 7.23 1.41 2.96
CA LEU A 36 7.42 0.67 1.69
C LEU A 36 8.66 1.11 0.90
N ARG A 37 9.12 2.36 1.05
CA ARG A 37 10.34 2.84 0.38
C ARG A 37 11.61 2.17 0.89
N VAL A 38 11.58 1.60 2.09
CA VAL A 38 12.74 0.99 2.75
C VAL A 38 12.53 -0.50 2.99
N HIS A 39 11.37 -0.87 3.51
CA HIS A 39 11.02 -2.20 4.02
C HIS A 39 9.73 -2.72 3.38
N PRO A 40 9.72 -3.09 2.08
CA PRO A 40 8.49 -3.46 1.38
C PRO A 40 7.88 -4.78 1.86
N TYR A 41 8.62 -5.67 2.52
CA TYR A 41 8.11 -6.99 2.94
C TYR A 41 7.90 -7.14 4.45
N GLU A 42 8.23 -6.11 5.24
CA GLU A 42 8.17 -6.13 6.71
C GLU A 42 7.68 -4.79 7.29
N GLY A 43 7.44 -4.75 8.60
CA GLY A 43 7.00 -3.54 9.30
C GLY A 43 5.51 -3.52 9.62
N THR A 44 4.92 -2.32 9.66
CA THR A 44 3.56 -2.17 10.20
C THR A 44 2.48 -2.55 9.19
N GLY A 45 1.27 -2.79 9.71
CA GLY A 45 0.14 -3.18 8.87
C GLY A 45 0.10 -4.67 8.54
N LYS A 46 0.93 -5.51 9.19
CA LYS A 46 0.96 -6.97 8.97
C LYS A 46 1.10 -7.32 7.48
N PRO A 47 2.29 -7.12 6.90
CA PRO A 47 2.55 -7.47 5.51
C PRO A 47 2.28 -8.95 5.29
N GLU A 48 1.39 -9.26 4.35
CA GLU A 48 0.96 -10.62 4.04
C GLU A 48 1.07 -10.81 2.52
N PRO A 49 1.83 -11.82 2.02
CA PRO A 49 1.85 -12.14 0.59
C PRO A 49 0.49 -12.71 0.18
N LEU A 50 -0.01 -12.27 -0.96
CA LEU A 50 -1.24 -12.81 -1.54
C LEU A 50 -0.95 -14.06 -2.39
N VAL A 51 -1.97 -14.91 -2.52
CA VAL A 51 -1.89 -16.22 -3.19
C VAL A 51 -2.88 -16.29 -4.36
N GLY A 52 -2.79 -17.35 -5.18
CA GLY A 52 -3.68 -17.57 -6.33
C GLY A 52 -3.48 -16.52 -7.42
N ASP A 53 -4.57 -15.95 -7.93
CA ASP A 53 -4.55 -14.92 -9.00
C ASP A 53 -3.81 -13.64 -8.59
N TYR A 54 -3.60 -13.44 -7.28
CA TYR A 54 -2.85 -12.31 -6.72
C TYR A 54 -1.42 -12.71 -6.29
N ALA A 55 -0.91 -13.88 -6.70
CA ALA A 55 0.46 -14.27 -6.42
C ALA A 55 1.44 -13.19 -6.91
N GLY A 56 2.40 -12.84 -6.04
CA GLY A 56 3.36 -11.75 -6.27
C GLY A 56 2.90 -10.36 -5.80
N TYR A 57 1.65 -10.23 -5.35
CA TYR A 57 1.16 -9.05 -4.62
C TYR A 57 1.27 -9.25 -3.11
N TRP A 58 1.20 -8.13 -2.40
CA TRP A 58 1.27 -8.02 -0.97
C TRP A 58 0.14 -7.13 -0.45
N SER A 59 -0.32 -7.44 0.75
CA SER A 59 -1.36 -6.70 1.47
C SER A 59 -0.81 -6.14 2.77
N ARG A 60 -1.18 -4.90 3.11
CA ARG A 60 -1.03 -4.32 4.45
C ARG A 60 -2.34 -3.71 4.92
N ARG A 61 -2.63 -3.86 6.22
CA ARG A 61 -3.81 -3.31 6.89
C ARG A 61 -3.70 -1.80 7.05
N ILE A 62 -4.67 -1.08 6.49
CA ILE A 62 -4.89 0.35 6.74
C ILE A 62 -5.75 0.49 8.01
N ASN A 63 -6.87 -0.23 8.05
CA ASN A 63 -7.76 -0.34 9.19
C ASN A 63 -8.35 -1.77 9.25
N GLN A 64 -9.45 -1.98 9.99
CA GLN A 64 -10.07 -3.32 10.07
C GLN A 64 -10.57 -3.82 8.70
N LYS A 65 -11.11 -2.92 7.87
CA LYS A 65 -11.74 -3.23 6.58
C LYS A 65 -10.78 -3.09 5.41
N ASP A 66 -10.03 -2.01 5.35
CA ASP A 66 -9.28 -1.61 4.16
C ASP A 66 -7.85 -2.15 4.14
N ARG A 67 -7.34 -2.41 2.93
CA ARG A 67 -5.99 -2.94 2.67
C ARG A 67 -5.28 -2.09 1.61
N LEU A 68 -3.99 -1.85 1.84
CA LEU A 68 -3.06 -1.39 0.83
C LEU A 68 -2.54 -2.61 0.09
N ILE A 69 -2.90 -2.73 -1.19
CA ILE A 69 -2.42 -3.82 -2.07
C ILE A 69 -1.32 -3.27 -2.98
N TYR A 70 -0.16 -3.93 -3.01
CA TYR A 70 0.98 -3.51 -3.80
C TYR A 70 1.77 -4.71 -4.32
N ARG A 71 2.70 -4.46 -5.26
CA ARG A 71 3.70 -5.44 -5.68
C ARG A 71 5.03 -4.74 -5.82
N VAL A 72 6.12 -5.47 -5.61
CA VAL A 72 7.47 -4.96 -5.83
C VAL A 72 7.93 -5.43 -7.20
N LYS A 73 8.35 -4.48 -8.04
CA LYS A 73 8.95 -4.79 -9.35
C LYS A 73 10.44 -4.54 -9.27
N ALA A 74 11.23 -5.43 -9.89
CA ALA A 74 12.62 -5.11 -10.20
C ALA A 74 12.61 -3.98 -11.25
N ILE A 75 13.50 -3.00 -11.08
CA ILE A 75 13.81 -2.08 -12.17
C ILE A 75 14.56 -2.92 -13.21
N VAL A 76 13.93 -3.16 -14.35
CA VAL A 76 14.63 -3.69 -15.51
C VAL A 76 15.20 -2.47 -16.22
N SER A 77 16.53 -2.35 -16.20
CA SER A 77 17.32 -1.38 -16.95
C SER A 77 16.97 -1.36 -18.43
#